data_AF-A0A8I1UC22-F1
#
_entry.id   AF-A0A8I1UC22-F1
#
_cell.length_a   1.000
_cell.length_b   1.000
_cell.length_c   1.000
_cell.angle_alpha   90.00
_cell.angle_beta   90.00
_cell.angle_gamma   90.00
#
_symmetry.space_group_name_H-M   'P 1'
#
loop_
_entity.id
_entity.type
_entity.pdbx_description
1 polymer ?
#
loop_
_entity_poly.entity_id
_entity_poly.type
_entity_poly.pdbx_seq_one_letter_code
_entity_poly.pdbx_strand_id
1 'polypeptide(L)'
;MSAAPIDLPRWADTALVPLVSVAAALLVAGLVVIGIGENPLEATALLLRGALGSAEGIGFTLYYTTNFIFTGLAVAVAFHAGLFNIGGEGQATVAGIFAALACTALSAMPGFLSVAGFLAAPIAILAAAAGGAAYAFVPGWLQAKRGSHVVITTIMLNFVAATLIVYLLREVIGKVGSMQPETPDFPPQAVLAPMHQLLAPLGLKLPATPLNSAFLLALMALVAVWLLIWRTRLGYAIRTVGANPRAAAYAGISPAAVTMVAMAISGALAGGLAVNEALGVQHRLVLDFTAGYGFVGIAVALMGRGHPVGVGLAALLFGVLYQGGAELSFDKPTITRDMVVVIGGVLILFAGALDGLFRKLVALALGRGGPG
;
A
#
# COMPACT_ATOMS: atom_id res chain seq x y z
N MET A 1 -12.50 3.17 -26.10
CA MET A 1 -13.93 3.48 -26.34
C MET A 1 -14.58 3.66 -24.98
N SER A 2 -14.83 4.90 -24.56
CA SER A 2 -15.49 5.19 -23.28
C SER A 2 -16.95 4.81 -23.42
N ALA A 3 -17.42 3.83 -22.64
CA ALA A 3 -18.86 3.67 -22.45
C ALA A 3 -19.41 5.00 -21.91
N ALA A 4 -20.59 5.42 -22.38
CA ALA A 4 -21.27 6.58 -21.81
C ALA A 4 -21.38 6.42 -20.28
N PRO A 5 -21.18 7.47 -19.48
CA PRO A 5 -21.33 7.39 -18.04
C PRO A 5 -22.77 6.98 -17.73
N ILE A 6 -22.92 5.84 -17.06
CA ILE A 6 -24.22 5.32 -16.64
C ILE A 6 -24.62 6.11 -15.40
N ASP A 7 -25.68 6.91 -15.52
CA ASP A 7 -26.19 7.72 -14.42
C ASP A 7 -26.89 6.84 -13.37
N LEU A 8 -26.10 6.41 -12.38
CA LEU A 8 -26.60 5.73 -11.19
C LEU A 8 -26.89 6.73 -10.05
N PRO A 9 -27.88 6.47 -9.18
CA PRO A 9 -28.04 7.21 -7.94
C PRO A 9 -26.74 7.16 -7.13
N ARG A 10 -26.35 8.29 -6.52
CA ARG A 10 -25.08 8.39 -5.78
C ARG A 10 -24.89 7.26 -4.75
N TRP A 11 -25.94 6.86 -4.04
CA TRP A 11 -25.87 5.76 -3.06
C TRP A 11 -25.61 4.38 -3.71
N ALA A 12 -26.18 4.12 -4.89
CA ALA A 12 -25.98 2.87 -5.61
C ALA A 12 -24.57 2.81 -6.20
N ASP A 13 -24.08 3.95 -6.69
CA ASP A 13 -22.72 4.07 -7.20
C ASP A 13 -21.66 3.91 -6.09
N THR A 14 -21.87 4.54 -4.93
CA THR A 14 -20.88 4.55 -3.85
C THR A 14 -20.89 3.29 -2.98
N ALA A 15 -22.03 2.61 -2.85
CA ALA A 15 -22.17 1.48 -1.92
C ALA A 15 -22.61 0.18 -2.60
N LEU A 16 -23.64 0.23 -3.45
CA LEU A 16 -24.22 -0.99 -4.04
C LEU A 16 -23.27 -1.64 -5.05
N VAL A 17 -22.67 -0.85 -5.95
CA VAL A 17 -21.74 -1.37 -6.97
C VAL A 17 -20.52 -2.05 -6.32
N PRO A 18 -19.78 -1.43 -5.39
CA PRO A 18 -18.69 -2.11 -4.70
C PRO A 18 -19.13 -3.37 -3.96
N LEU A 19 -20.29 -3.34 -3.28
CA LEU A 19 -20.79 -4.47 -2.52
C LEU A 19 -21.13 -5.66 -3.43
N VAL A 20 -21.75 -5.41 -4.58
CA VAL A 20 -22.03 -6.43 -5.60
C VAL A 20 -20.73 -6.99 -6.18
N SER A 21 -19.74 -6.13 -6.48
CA SER A 21 -18.44 -6.58 -7.00
C SER A 21 -17.71 -7.49 -6.00
N VAL A 22 -17.70 -7.14 -4.71
CA VAL A 22 -17.11 -7.97 -3.65
C VAL A 22 -17.89 -9.27 -3.48
N ALA A 23 -19.22 -9.23 -3.47
CA ALA A 23 -20.04 -10.45 -3.39
C ALA A 23 -19.80 -11.39 -4.57
N ALA A 24 -19.74 -10.85 -5.79
CA ALA A 24 -19.43 -11.64 -6.99
C ALA A 24 -18.02 -12.25 -6.92
N ALA A 25 -17.04 -11.49 -6.44
CA ALA A 25 -15.69 -12.01 -6.24
C ALA A 25 -15.64 -13.13 -5.20
N LEU A 26 -16.35 -12.99 -4.07
CA LEU A 26 -16.46 -14.03 -3.05
C LEU A 26 -17.16 -15.28 -3.57
N LEU A 27 -18.17 -15.13 -4.44
CA LEU A 27 -18.81 -16.27 -5.10
C LEU A 27 -17.82 -17.02 -6.01
N VAL A 28 -17.05 -16.31 -6.84
CA VAL A 28 -16.03 -16.94 -7.69
C VAL A 28 -14.92 -17.59 -6.84
N ALA A 29 -14.46 -16.92 -5.78
CA ALA A 29 -13.53 -17.52 -4.83
C ALA A 29 -14.11 -18.80 -4.19
N GLY A 30 -15.39 -18.78 -3.83
CA GLY A 30 -16.12 -19.95 -3.33
C GLY A 30 -16.16 -21.10 -4.34
N LEU A 31 -16.35 -20.82 -5.63
CA LEU A 31 -16.28 -21.83 -6.69
C LEU A 31 -14.87 -22.45 -6.81
N VAL A 32 -13.82 -21.66 -6.64
CA VAL A 32 -12.44 -22.17 -6.61
C VAL A 32 -12.24 -23.11 -5.41
N VAL A 33 -12.73 -22.72 -4.23
CA VAL A 33 -12.67 -23.55 -3.02
C VAL A 33 -13.42 -24.88 -3.20
N ILE A 34 -14.61 -24.84 -3.80
CA ILE A 34 -15.36 -26.06 -4.16
C ILE A 34 -14.56 -26.93 -5.13
N GLY A 35 -13.90 -26.33 -6.13
CA GLY A 35 -13.07 -27.04 -7.11
C GLY A 35 -11.89 -27.81 -6.50
N ILE A 36 -11.44 -27.41 -5.31
CA ILE A 36 -10.35 -28.06 -4.56
C ILE A 36 -10.91 -29.14 -3.61
N GLY A 37 -12.23 -29.26 -3.51
CA GLY A 37 -12.90 -30.22 -2.62
C GLY A 37 -13.17 -29.70 -1.21
N GLU A 38 -13.00 -28.40 -0.98
CA GLU A 38 -13.21 -27.78 0.33
C GLU A 38 -14.57 -27.07 0.40
N ASN A 39 -15.11 -26.92 1.62
CA ASN A 39 -16.37 -26.22 1.83
C ASN A 39 -16.16 -24.69 1.84
N PRO A 40 -16.79 -23.91 0.94
CA PRO A 40 -16.59 -22.47 0.84
C PRO A 40 -17.12 -21.69 2.06
N LEU A 41 -18.18 -22.17 2.70
CA LEU A 41 -18.73 -21.54 3.91
C LEU A 41 -17.79 -21.74 5.09
N GLU A 42 -17.24 -22.94 5.23
CA GLU A 42 -16.25 -23.25 6.26
C GLU A 42 -14.96 -22.45 6.05
N ALA A 43 -14.45 -22.39 4.82
CA ALA A 43 -13.29 -21.60 4.47
C ALA A 43 -13.49 -20.10 4.75
N THR A 44 -14.68 -19.57 4.43
CA THR A 44 -15.03 -18.18 4.73
C THR A 44 -15.12 -17.93 6.24
N ALA A 45 -15.73 -18.85 7.00
CA ALA A 45 -15.82 -18.75 8.45
C ALA A 45 -14.44 -18.79 9.13
N LEU A 46 -13.55 -19.67 8.67
CA LEU A 46 -12.16 -19.76 9.13
C LEU A 46 -11.38 -18.48 8.81
N LEU A 47 -11.51 -17.96 7.58
CA LEU A 47 -10.88 -16.70 7.18
C LEU A 47 -11.32 -15.55 8.10
N LEU A 48 -12.62 -15.39 8.31
CA LEU A 48 -13.16 -14.31 9.16
C LEU A 48 -12.76 -14.50 10.63
N ARG A 49 -12.73 -15.74 11.13
CA ARG A 49 -12.32 -16.04 12.50
C ARG A 49 -10.82 -15.82 12.70
N GLY A 50 -9.98 -16.17 11.74
CA GLY A 50 -8.55 -15.91 11.77
C GLY A 50 -8.20 -14.43 11.73
N ALA A 51 -8.97 -13.64 10.97
CA ALA A 51 -8.76 -12.20 10.86
C ALA A 51 -9.35 -11.40 12.03
N LEU A 52 -10.56 -11.73 12.50
CA LEU A 52 -11.34 -10.88 13.42
C LEU A 52 -11.75 -11.60 14.72
N GLY A 53 -11.58 -12.91 14.81
CA GLY A 53 -12.08 -13.72 15.92
C GLY A 53 -11.25 -13.62 17.21
N SER A 54 -10.04 -13.07 17.16
CA SER A 54 -9.18 -12.86 18.32
C SER A 54 -8.53 -11.49 18.29
N ALA A 55 -8.12 -10.98 19.46
CA ALA A 55 -7.38 -9.72 19.56
C ALA A 55 -6.04 -9.78 18.81
N GLU A 56 -5.45 -10.97 18.70
CA GLU A 56 -4.23 -11.22 17.93
C GLU A 56 -4.50 -11.11 16.43
N GLY A 57 -5.53 -11.78 15.93
CA GLY A 57 -5.96 -11.71 14.53
C GLY A 57 -6.27 -10.27 14.10
N ILE A 58 -6.92 -9.50 14.97
CA ILE A 58 -7.17 -8.06 14.71
C ILE A 58 -5.85 -7.29 14.63
N GLY A 59 -4.89 -7.57 15.52
CA GLY A 59 -3.57 -6.93 15.49
C GLY A 59 -2.81 -7.19 14.18
N PHE A 60 -2.77 -8.44 13.71
CA PHE A 60 -2.17 -8.79 12.42
C PHE A 60 -2.95 -8.20 11.23
N THR A 61 -4.27 -8.21 11.28
CA THR A 61 -5.13 -7.60 10.25
C THR A 61 -4.82 -6.11 10.09
N LEU A 62 -4.74 -5.37 11.20
CA LEU A 62 -4.41 -3.94 11.18
C LEU A 62 -2.94 -3.69 10.79
N TYR A 63 -2.04 -4.60 11.12
CA TYR A 63 -0.66 -4.55 10.64
C TYR A 63 -0.59 -4.61 9.11
N TYR A 64 -1.21 -5.61 8.47
CA TYR A 64 -1.24 -5.68 7.00
C TYR A 64 -2.02 -4.51 6.38
N THR A 65 -3.11 -4.09 7.02
CA THR A 65 -3.87 -2.90 6.61
C THR A 65 -2.99 -1.65 6.54
N THR A 66 -2.04 -1.50 7.48
CA THR A 66 -1.08 -0.37 7.50
C THR A 66 -0.25 -0.33 6.21
N ASN A 67 0.31 -1.47 5.81
CA ASN A 67 1.07 -1.61 4.56
C ASN A 67 0.22 -1.22 3.34
N PHE A 68 -1.00 -1.75 3.28
CA PHE A 68 -1.93 -1.50 2.18
C PHE A 68 -2.43 -0.05 2.11
N ILE A 69 -2.57 0.64 3.25
CA ILE A 69 -2.87 2.07 3.27
C ILE A 69 -1.73 2.85 2.60
N PHE A 70 -0.48 2.61 3.00
CA PHE A 70 0.66 3.35 2.45
C PHE A 70 0.85 3.10 0.96
N THR A 71 0.84 1.83 0.52
CA THR A 71 1.00 1.49 -0.90
C THR A 71 -0.21 1.91 -1.72
N GLY A 72 -1.43 1.80 -1.19
CA GLY A 72 -2.64 2.28 -1.83
C GLY A 72 -2.68 3.80 -2.00
N LEU A 73 -2.26 4.56 -0.98
CA LEU A 73 -2.15 6.01 -1.05
C LEU A 73 -1.08 6.45 -2.05
N ALA A 74 0.07 5.75 -2.09
CA ALA A 74 1.12 6.01 -3.06
C ALA A 74 0.58 5.94 -4.49
N VAL A 75 -0.15 4.87 -4.82
CA VAL A 75 -0.75 4.71 -6.14
C VAL A 75 -1.87 5.73 -6.39
N ALA A 76 -2.73 5.98 -5.40
CA ALA A 76 -3.84 6.94 -5.51
C ALA A 76 -3.37 8.37 -5.86
N VAL A 77 -2.28 8.84 -5.24
CA VAL A 77 -1.70 10.16 -5.54
C VAL A 77 -1.21 10.22 -6.99
N ALA A 78 -0.53 9.19 -7.48
CA ALA A 78 -0.09 9.11 -8.87
C ALA A 78 -1.27 9.08 -9.84
N PHE A 79 -2.33 8.31 -9.53
CA PHE A 79 -3.54 8.25 -10.35
C PHE A 79 -4.23 9.62 -10.50
N HIS A 80 -4.25 10.44 -9.46
CA HIS A 80 -4.80 11.80 -9.59
C HIS A 80 -4.01 12.72 -10.52
N ALA A 81 -2.72 12.44 -10.75
CA ALA A 81 -1.90 13.12 -11.75
C ALA A 81 -2.01 12.47 -13.15
N GLY A 82 -2.88 11.47 -13.33
CA GLY A 82 -3.01 10.72 -14.58
C GLY A 82 -1.88 9.71 -14.82
N LEU A 83 -1.15 9.32 -13.78
CA LEU A 83 0.01 8.43 -13.87
C LEU A 83 -0.31 7.07 -13.28
N PHE A 84 -0.06 5.99 -14.02
CA PHE A 84 -0.23 4.62 -13.53
C PHE A 84 1.10 4.08 -12.96
N ASN A 85 1.38 4.37 -11.68
CA ASN A 85 2.62 3.97 -11.02
C ASN A 85 2.56 2.51 -10.53
N ILE A 86 3.42 1.64 -11.08
CA ILE A 86 3.59 0.22 -10.66
C ILE A 86 4.89 0.04 -9.84
N GLY A 87 5.59 1.12 -9.54
CA GLY A 87 6.90 1.13 -8.89
C GLY A 87 6.87 1.08 -7.36
N GLY A 88 5.71 0.86 -6.74
CA GLY A 88 5.55 0.93 -5.28
C GLY A 88 6.49 -0.02 -4.52
N GLU A 89 6.72 -1.21 -5.07
CA GLU A 89 7.70 -2.18 -4.57
C GLU A 89 9.11 -1.58 -4.52
N GLY A 90 9.68 -1.18 -5.65
CA GLY A 90 11.04 -0.66 -5.72
C GLY A 90 11.21 0.65 -4.94
N GLN A 91 10.18 1.50 -4.93
CA GLN A 91 10.15 2.72 -4.12
C GLN A 91 10.21 2.41 -2.62
N ALA A 92 9.47 1.41 -2.15
CA ALA A 92 9.55 0.95 -0.76
C ALA A 92 10.90 0.28 -0.45
N THR A 93 11.45 -0.54 -1.37
CA THR A 93 12.77 -1.16 -1.19
C THR A 93 13.86 -0.12 -0.96
N VAL A 94 13.90 0.93 -1.81
CA VAL A 94 14.89 2.01 -1.67
C VAL A 94 14.61 2.88 -0.44
N ALA A 95 13.34 3.09 -0.07
CA ALA A 95 13.00 3.71 1.20
C ALA A 95 13.54 2.92 2.41
N GLY A 96 13.47 1.58 2.38
CA GLY A 96 14.03 0.70 3.40
C GLY A 96 15.55 0.83 3.51
N ILE A 97 16.25 0.93 2.37
CA ILE A 97 17.70 1.20 2.35
C ILE A 97 18.01 2.53 3.04
N PHE A 98 17.26 3.60 2.74
CA PHE A 98 17.48 4.91 3.36
C PHE A 98 17.16 4.91 4.86
N ALA A 99 16.11 4.21 5.30
CA ALA A 99 15.83 4.01 6.72
C ALA A 99 16.98 3.30 7.42
N ALA A 100 17.48 2.20 6.84
CA ALA A 100 18.60 1.46 7.39
C ALA A 100 19.87 2.29 7.48
N LEU A 101 20.21 3.06 6.43
CA LEU A 101 21.34 3.98 6.43
C LEU A 101 21.21 5.07 7.51
N ALA A 102 20.01 5.60 7.71
CA ALA A 102 19.76 6.57 8.78
C ALA A 102 19.96 5.92 10.16
N CYS A 103 19.43 4.71 10.38
CA CYS A 103 19.60 3.97 11.62
C CYS A 103 21.08 3.64 11.90
N THR A 104 21.84 3.19 10.91
CA THR A 104 23.28 2.88 11.09
C THR A 104 24.11 4.14 11.33
N ALA A 105 23.83 5.23 10.60
CA ALA A 105 24.50 6.51 10.82
C ALA A 105 24.22 7.08 12.23
N LEU A 106 22.98 6.93 12.73
CA LEU A 106 22.61 7.32 14.08
C LEU A 106 23.33 6.48 15.13
N SER A 107 23.42 5.15 14.95
CA SER A 107 24.17 4.26 15.85
C SER A 107 25.65 4.63 15.96
N ALA A 108 26.25 5.22 14.93
CA ALA A 108 27.63 5.69 14.96
C ALA A 108 27.83 6.99 15.78
N MET A 109 26.77 7.64 16.27
CA MET A 109 26.82 8.87 17.07
C MET A 109 26.21 8.67 18.48
N PRO A 110 26.92 8.00 19.42
CA PRO A 110 26.36 7.65 20.73
C PRO A 110 25.86 8.84 21.56
N GLY A 111 26.51 10.01 21.45
CA GLY A 111 26.11 11.23 22.15
C GLY A 111 24.80 11.85 21.64
N PHE A 112 24.45 11.61 20.37
CA PHE A 112 23.17 12.04 19.81
C PHE A 112 22.02 11.15 20.32
N LEU A 113 22.25 9.84 20.42
CA LEU A 113 21.24 8.90 20.95
C LEU A 113 20.91 9.12 22.43
N SER A 114 21.87 9.56 23.24
CA SER A 114 21.64 9.84 24.66
C SER A 114 20.87 11.15 24.92
N VAL A 115 21.04 12.17 24.07
CA VAL A 115 20.41 13.50 24.23
C VAL A 115 19.13 13.64 23.40
N ALA A 116 19.11 13.02 22.22
CA ALA A 116 18.07 13.18 21.21
C ALA A 116 17.52 11.84 20.71
N GLY A 117 17.59 10.77 21.51
CA GLY A 117 17.08 9.44 21.15
C GLY A 117 15.62 9.45 20.66
N PHE A 118 14.78 10.35 21.16
CA PHE A 118 13.40 10.52 20.69
C PHE A 118 13.27 10.99 19.23
N LEU A 119 14.32 11.60 18.65
CA LEU A 119 14.35 12.04 17.26
C LEU A 119 14.83 10.95 16.30
N ALA A 120 15.39 9.85 16.79
CA ALA A 120 15.95 8.80 15.94
C ALA A 120 14.88 8.17 15.03
N ALA A 121 13.72 7.79 15.58
CA ALA A 121 12.60 7.26 14.79
C ALA A 121 12.04 8.28 13.77
N PRO A 122 11.73 9.54 14.13
CA PRO A 122 11.36 10.56 13.14
C PRO A 122 12.38 10.76 12.02
N ILE A 123 13.68 10.76 12.32
CA ILE A 123 14.74 10.89 11.30
C ILE A 123 14.73 9.69 10.36
N ALA A 124 14.60 8.47 10.88
CA ALA A 124 14.53 7.26 10.07
C ALA A 124 13.28 7.24 9.17
N ILE A 125 12.12 7.69 9.68
CA ILE A 125 10.88 7.84 8.91
C ILE A 125 11.05 8.85 7.78
N LEU A 126 11.64 10.02 8.07
CA LEU A 126 11.91 11.05 7.07
C LEU A 126 12.92 10.58 6.02
N ALA A 127 13.94 9.81 6.43
CA ALA A 127 14.89 9.20 5.52
C ALA A 127 14.22 8.19 4.59
N ALA A 128 13.33 7.33 5.12
CA ALA A 128 12.53 6.41 4.30
C ALA A 128 11.69 7.16 3.27
N ALA A 129 10.95 8.19 3.71
CA ALA A 129 10.14 9.02 2.84
C ALA A 129 10.99 9.72 1.76
N ALA A 130 12.17 10.24 2.12
CA ALA A 130 13.08 10.87 1.20
C ALA A 130 13.68 9.88 0.17
N GLY A 131 14.06 8.68 0.61
CA GLY A 131 14.57 7.61 -0.26
C GLY A 131 13.53 7.17 -1.28
N GLY A 132 12.31 6.90 -0.82
CA GLY A 132 11.19 6.56 -1.71
C GLY A 132 10.87 7.70 -2.69
N ALA A 133 10.83 8.95 -2.20
CA ALA A 133 10.59 10.13 -3.04
C ALA A 133 11.68 10.34 -4.10
N ALA A 134 12.94 10.23 -3.72
CA ALA A 134 14.09 10.35 -4.62
C ALA A 134 14.06 9.26 -5.70
N TYR A 135 13.71 8.03 -5.32
CA TYR A 135 13.62 6.92 -6.27
C TYR A 135 12.44 7.11 -7.25
N ALA A 136 11.28 7.53 -6.76
CA ALA A 136 10.10 7.80 -7.59
C ALA A 136 10.24 9.06 -8.45
N PHE A 137 11.08 10.01 -8.05
CA PHE A 137 11.40 11.19 -8.85
C PHE A 137 12.05 10.81 -10.19
N VAL A 138 12.87 9.75 -10.24
CA VAL A 138 13.54 9.30 -11.48
C VAL A 138 12.55 8.97 -12.60
N PRO A 139 11.59 8.04 -12.44
CA PRO A 139 10.59 7.76 -13.47
C PRO A 139 9.68 8.97 -13.73
N GLY A 140 9.37 9.78 -12.70
CA GLY A 140 8.62 11.03 -12.88
C GLY A 140 9.33 12.04 -13.78
N TRP A 141 10.64 12.20 -13.60
CA TRP A 141 11.48 13.06 -14.44
C TRP A 141 11.61 12.51 -15.87
N LEU A 142 11.83 11.19 -16.02
CA LEU A 142 11.88 10.55 -17.34
C LEU A 142 10.57 10.73 -18.12
N GLN A 143 9.43 10.58 -17.46
CA GLN A 143 8.12 10.83 -18.06
C GLN A 143 7.92 12.31 -18.42
N ALA A 144 8.30 13.21 -17.52
CA ALA A 144 8.09 14.65 -17.69
C ALA A 144 9.00 15.28 -18.76
N LYS A 145 10.23 14.77 -18.93
CA LYS A 145 11.26 15.39 -19.80
C LYS A 145 11.58 14.59 -21.05
N ARG A 146 11.50 13.25 -20.98
CA ARG A 146 11.84 12.36 -22.11
C ARG A 146 10.64 11.64 -22.71
N GLY A 147 9.45 11.82 -22.14
CA GLY A 147 8.23 11.14 -22.59
C GLY A 147 8.24 9.63 -22.36
N SER A 148 9.16 9.11 -21.53
CA SER A 148 9.22 7.69 -21.19
C SER A 148 8.00 7.29 -20.37
N HIS A 149 7.27 6.27 -20.80
CA HIS A 149 6.03 5.87 -20.15
C HIS A 149 6.27 5.40 -18.71
N VAL A 150 5.59 6.01 -17.73
CA VAL A 150 5.78 5.76 -16.28
C VAL A 150 5.59 4.29 -15.92
N VAL A 151 4.65 3.59 -16.56
CA VAL A 151 4.42 2.15 -16.31
C VAL A 151 5.68 1.34 -16.59
N ILE A 152 6.32 1.54 -17.75
CA ILE A 152 7.49 0.77 -18.15
C ILE A 152 8.68 1.12 -17.27
N THR A 153 8.93 2.42 -17.05
CA THR A 153 10.08 2.86 -16.25
C THR A 153 9.98 2.41 -14.80
N THR A 154 8.78 2.43 -14.21
CA THR A 154 8.57 1.98 -12.83
C THR A 154 8.69 0.46 -12.68
N ILE A 155 8.20 -0.33 -13.64
CA ILE A 155 8.42 -1.79 -13.66
C ILE A 155 9.92 -2.11 -13.75
N MET A 156 10.65 -1.47 -14.68
CA MET A 156 12.08 -1.71 -14.84
C MET A 156 12.87 -1.33 -13.59
N LEU A 157 12.51 -0.23 -12.94
CA LEU A 157 13.15 0.20 -11.70
C LEU A 157 12.85 -0.72 -10.51
N ASN A 158 11.72 -1.44 -10.47
CA ASN A 158 11.52 -2.46 -9.43
C ASN A 158 12.63 -3.53 -9.46
N PHE A 159 13.01 -4.02 -10.64
CA PHE A 159 14.11 -4.99 -10.78
C PHE A 159 15.46 -4.39 -10.38
N VAL A 160 15.70 -3.12 -10.73
CA VAL A 160 16.93 -2.41 -10.30
C VAL A 160 16.98 -2.31 -8.77
N ALA A 161 15.87 -1.95 -8.12
CA ALA A 161 15.80 -1.87 -6.66
C ALA A 161 16.01 -3.25 -5.99
N ALA A 162 15.41 -4.30 -6.54
CA ALA A 162 15.56 -5.67 -6.04
C ALA A 162 17.02 -6.16 -6.11
N THR A 163 17.73 -5.87 -7.20
CA THR A 163 19.16 -6.22 -7.29
C THR A 163 20.03 -5.30 -6.42
N LEU A 164 19.67 -4.01 -6.32
CA LEU A 164 20.42 -3.04 -5.53
C LEU A 164 20.43 -3.39 -4.04
N ILE A 165 19.29 -3.77 -3.47
CA ILE A 165 19.23 -4.15 -2.05
C ILE A 165 20.09 -5.39 -1.76
N VAL A 166 20.10 -6.37 -2.67
CA VAL A 166 20.96 -7.57 -2.55
C VAL A 166 22.44 -7.17 -2.52
N TYR A 167 22.88 -6.33 -3.47
CA TYR A 167 24.27 -5.86 -3.50
C TYR A 167 24.65 -5.09 -2.23
N LEU A 168 23.80 -4.16 -1.79
CA LEU A 168 24.09 -3.34 -0.62
C LEU A 168 24.14 -4.17 0.66
N LEU A 169 23.17 -5.07 0.89
CA LEU A 169 23.17 -5.94 2.07
C LEU A 169 24.32 -6.94 2.07
N ARG A 170 24.84 -7.33 0.90
CA ARG A 170 25.96 -8.27 0.82
C ARG A 170 27.33 -7.59 0.96
N GLU A 171 27.53 -6.46 0.29
CA GLU A 171 28.87 -5.87 0.08
C GLU A 171 29.10 -4.58 0.89
N VAL A 172 28.05 -3.89 1.35
CA VAL A 172 28.19 -2.51 1.87
C VAL A 172 27.66 -2.33 3.30
N ILE A 173 26.40 -2.70 3.55
CA ILE A 173 25.70 -2.38 4.81
C ILE A 173 25.27 -3.62 5.59
N GLY A 174 25.63 -4.81 5.11
CA GLY A 174 25.32 -6.08 5.75
C GLY A 174 25.97 -6.27 7.12
N LYS A 175 25.34 -7.09 7.95
CA LYS A 175 25.91 -7.56 9.21
C LYS A 175 27.10 -8.49 8.93
N VAL A 176 28.28 -8.08 9.37
CA VAL A 176 29.52 -8.86 9.21
C VAL A 176 29.36 -10.22 9.89
N GLY A 177 29.63 -11.29 9.14
CA GLY A 177 29.54 -12.67 9.62
C GLY A 177 28.13 -13.27 9.62
N SER A 178 27.10 -12.55 9.15
CA SER A 178 25.79 -13.15 8.91
C SER A 178 25.77 -13.93 7.59
N MET A 179 25.21 -15.13 7.63
CA MET A 179 24.95 -15.94 6.41
C MET A 179 23.71 -15.44 5.66
N GLN A 180 22.85 -14.65 6.31
CA GLN A 180 21.68 -14.03 5.71
C GLN A 180 21.99 -12.58 5.33
N PRO A 181 21.64 -12.12 4.11
CA PRO A 181 21.79 -10.72 3.74
C PRO A 181 20.79 -9.86 4.52
N GLU A 182 21.28 -9.28 5.62
CA GLU A 182 20.53 -8.39 6.51
C GLU A 182 21.46 -7.32 7.10
N THR A 183 20.91 -6.17 7.48
CA THR A 183 21.67 -5.17 8.24
C THR A 183 21.86 -5.60 9.69
N PRO A 184 22.81 -5.00 10.43
CA PRO A 184 22.78 -5.02 11.89
C PRO A 184 21.43 -4.55 12.43
N ASP A 185 21.11 -4.97 13.65
CA ASP A 185 19.89 -4.54 14.33
C ASP A 185 19.91 -3.01 14.53
N PHE A 186 18.75 -2.40 14.30
CA PHE A 186 18.57 -0.97 14.47
C PHE A 186 18.62 -0.60 15.96
N PRO A 187 19.06 0.63 16.28
CA PRO A 187 19.09 1.08 17.67
C PRO A 187 17.65 1.12 18.23
N PRO A 188 17.41 0.72 19.48
CA PRO A 188 16.07 0.66 20.08
C PRO A 188 15.28 1.98 19.99
N GLN A 189 15.98 3.12 19.94
CA GLN A 189 15.40 4.45 19.84
C GLN A 189 14.89 4.79 18.42
N ALA A 190 15.38 4.11 17.38
CA ALA A 190 14.92 4.30 16.00
C ALA A 190 13.78 3.35 15.60
N VAL A 191 13.54 2.33 16.42
CA VAL A 191 12.45 1.36 16.26
C VAL A 191 11.11 1.98 16.68
N LEU A 192 10.03 1.58 16.00
CA LEU A 192 8.70 2.05 16.34
C LEU A 192 8.14 1.32 17.56
N ALA A 193 7.46 2.08 18.43
CA ALA A 193 6.79 1.53 19.60
C ALA A 193 5.66 0.56 19.18
N PRO A 194 5.66 -0.68 19.69
CA PRO A 194 4.56 -1.61 19.49
C PRO A 194 3.26 -1.06 20.09
N MET A 195 2.13 -1.34 19.44
CA MET A 195 0.84 -0.78 19.82
C MET A 195 0.38 -1.23 21.21
N HIS A 196 0.70 -2.47 21.60
CA HIS A 196 0.39 -3.00 22.93
C HIS A 196 1.09 -2.19 24.05
N GLN A 197 2.29 -1.65 23.81
CA GLN A 197 3.00 -0.81 24.77
C GLN A 197 2.42 0.61 24.82
N LEU A 198 2.01 1.15 23.67
CA LEU A 198 1.38 2.48 23.60
C LEU A 198 0.01 2.52 24.27
N LEU A 199 -0.75 1.42 24.21
CA LEU A 199 -2.10 1.33 24.79
C LEU A 199 -2.11 0.78 26.22
N ALA A 200 -1.00 0.23 26.71
CA ALA A 200 -0.88 -0.26 28.10
C ALA A 200 -1.14 0.83 29.17
N PRO A 201 -0.66 2.10 29.02
CA PRO A 201 -0.99 3.19 29.95
C PRO A 201 -2.48 3.57 29.96
N LEU A 202 -3.23 3.22 28.90
CA LEU A 202 -4.67 3.43 28.79
C LEU A 202 -5.49 2.27 29.38
N GLY A 203 -4.84 1.28 30.02
CA GLY A 203 -5.48 0.14 30.67
C GLY A 203 -5.89 -0.99 29.72
N LEU A 204 -5.56 -0.92 28.44
CA LEU A 204 -5.87 -1.95 27.44
C LEU A 204 -4.74 -2.97 27.35
N LYS A 205 -4.99 -4.19 27.85
CA LYS A 205 -4.07 -5.34 27.70
C LYS A 205 -4.30 -6.02 26.36
N LEU A 206 -3.51 -5.65 25.37
CA LEU A 206 -3.51 -6.27 24.05
C LEU A 206 -2.42 -7.35 23.93
N PRO A 207 -2.63 -8.39 23.10
CA PRO A 207 -1.59 -9.35 22.80
C PRO A 207 -0.39 -8.70 22.10
N ALA A 208 0.79 -9.28 22.29
CA ALA A 208 2.00 -8.88 21.58
C ALA A 208 1.85 -9.26 20.09
N THR A 209 1.47 -8.27 19.27
CA THR A 209 1.27 -8.41 17.83
C THR A 209 2.25 -7.51 17.08
N PRO A 210 2.47 -7.74 15.76
CA PRO A 210 3.31 -6.88 14.93
C PRO A 210 2.76 -5.45 14.74
N LEU A 211 1.53 -5.18 15.19
CA LEU A 211 0.93 -3.87 15.13
C LEU A 211 1.75 -2.85 15.93
N ASN A 212 2.16 -1.78 15.27
CA ASN A 212 3.03 -0.75 15.82
C ASN A 212 2.51 0.65 15.47
N SER A 213 3.25 1.69 15.91
CA SER A 213 2.86 3.08 15.72
C SER A 213 2.76 3.54 14.25
N ALA A 214 3.29 2.78 13.29
CA ALA A 214 3.10 3.05 11.86
C ALA A 214 1.62 3.04 11.46
N PHE A 215 0.75 2.32 12.16
CA PHE A 215 -0.69 2.38 11.92
C PHE A 215 -1.24 3.79 12.15
N LEU A 216 -0.79 4.50 13.19
CA LEU A 216 -1.18 5.89 13.43
C LEU A 216 -0.62 6.81 12.34
N LEU A 217 0.60 6.56 11.87
CA LEU A 217 1.18 7.28 10.73
C LEU A 217 0.35 7.05 9.46
N ALA A 218 -0.13 5.83 9.21
CA ALA A 218 -0.98 5.50 8.06
C ALA A 218 -2.34 6.23 8.13
N LEU A 219 -2.97 6.27 9.32
CA LEU A 219 -4.20 7.05 9.52
C LEU A 219 -3.97 8.55 9.29
N MET A 220 -2.86 9.09 9.79
CA MET A 220 -2.48 10.47 9.50
C MET A 220 -2.21 10.70 8.01
N ALA A 221 -1.61 9.74 7.31
CA ALA A 221 -1.38 9.81 5.87
C ALA A 221 -2.70 9.83 5.07
N LEU A 222 -3.72 9.07 5.49
CA LEU A 222 -5.06 9.13 4.87
C LEU A 222 -5.64 10.55 4.92
N VAL A 223 -5.58 11.19 6.10
CA VAL A 223 -6.06 12.56 6.30
C VAL A 223 -5.18 13.56 5.54
N ALA A 224 -3.85 13.40 5.60
CA ALA A 224 -2.91 14.28 4.95
C ALA A 224 -3.05 14.25 3.42
N VAL A 225 -3.22 13.07 2.81
CA VAL A 225 -3.46 12.95 1.36
C VAL A 225 -4.83 13.53 0.99
N TRP A 226 -5.86 13.33 1.83
CA TRP A 226 -7.16 13.97 1.59
C TRP A 226 -7.06 15.49 1.60
N LEU A 227 -6.38 16.07 2.60
CA LEU A 227 -6.10 17.50 2.66
C LEU A 227 -5.28 17.96 1.46
N LEU A 228 -4.20 17.26 1.13
CA LEU A 228 -3.31 17.57 0.01
C LEU A 228 -4.10 17.68 -1.29
N ILE A 229 -4.86 16.64 -1.64
CA ILE A 229 -5.54 16.56 -2.93
C ILE A 229 -6.73 17.52 -2.99
N TRP A 230 -7.57 17.58 -1.95
CA TRP A 230 -8.83 18.34 -2.00
C TRP A 230 -8.76 19.75 -1.43
N ARG A 231 -7.80 20.06 -0.55
CA ARG A 231 -7.74 21.35 0.16
C ARG A 231 -6.53 22.21 -0.19
N THR A 232 -5.61 21.77 -1.05
CA THR A 232 -4.43 22.56 -1.43
C THR A 232 -4.38 22.94 -2.91
N ARG A 233 -3.60 23.99 -3.21
CA ARG A 233 -3.29 24.43 -4.60
C ARG A 233 -2.56 23.36 -5.39
N LEU A 234 -1.66 22.63 -4.73
CA LEU A 234 -0.91 21.53 -5.34
C LEU A 234 -1.84 20.38 -5.71
N GLY A 235 -2.79 20.03 -4.85
CA GLY A 235 -3.83 19.03 -5.15
C GLY A 235 -4.72 19.43 -6.33
N TYR A 236 -5.11 20.70 -6.41
CA TYR A 236 -5.80 21.24 -7.59
C TYR A 236 -4.96 21.08 -8.87
N ALA A 237 -3.68 21.43 -8.82
CA ALA A 237 -2.77 21.26 -9.96
C ALA A 237 -2.61 19.80 -10.39
N ILE A 238 -2.42 18.87 -9.43
CA ILE A 238 -2.35 17.43 -9.68
C ILE A 238 -3.58 16.96 -10.44
N ARG A 239 -4.79 17.21 -9.90
CA ARG A 239 -6.04 16.77 -10.55
C ARG A 239 -6.28 17.42 -11.91
N THR A 240 -5.88 18.68 -12.08
CA THR A 240 -6.04 19.40 -13.35
C THR A 240 -5.15 18.79 -14.43
N VAL A 241 -3.89 18.50 -14.10
CA VAL A 241 -2.95 17.81 -15.00
C VAL A 241 -3.43 16.40 -15.30
N GLY A 242 -3.91 15.66 -14.30
CA GLY A 242 -4.44 14.31 -14.51
C GLY A 242 -5.68 14.26 -15.40
N ALA A 243 -6.55 15.28 -15.34
CA ALA A 243 -7.72 15.38 -16.20
C ALA A 243 -7.35 15.76 -17.65
N ASN A 244 -6.51 16.77 -17.84
CA ASN A 244 -6.03 17.17 -19.16
C ASN A 244 -4.73 17.98 -19.08
N PRO A 245 -3.56 17.37 -19.40
CA PRO A 245 -2.26 18.05 -19.32
C PRO A 245 -2.16 19.28 -20.24
N ARG A 246 -2.82 19.26 -21.41
CA ARG A 246 -2.79 20.39 -22.35
C ARG A 246 -3.58 21.57 -21.80
N ALA A 247 -4.79 21.33 -21.30
CA ALA A 247 -5.60 22.38 -20.66
C ALA A 247 -4.92 22.95 -19.41
N ALA A 248 -4.26 22.09 -18.61
CA ALA A 248 -3.47 22.53 -17.47
C ALA A 248 -2.33 23.49 -17.88
N ALA A 249 -1.62 23.18 -18.97
CA ALA A 249 -0.56 24.04 -19.49
C ALA A 249 -1.09 25.40 -19.97
N TYR A 250 -2.25 25.43 -20.64
CA TYR A 250 -2.91 26.69 -21.02
C TYR A 250 -3.31 27.53 -19.80
N ALA A 251 -3.67 26.90 -18.68
CA ALA A 251 -3.97 27.57 -17.42
C ALA A 251 -2.71 27.96 -16.61
N GLY A 252 -1.51 27.84 -17.18
CA GLY A 252 -0.25 28.20 -16.52
C GLY A 252 0.29 27.15 -15.53
N ILE A 253 -0.31 25.96 -15.46
CA ILE A 253 0.14 24.87 -14.60
C ILE A 253 1.09 23.97 -15.40
N SER A 254 2.36 23.88 -14.97
CA SER A 254 3.36 23.04 -15.64
C SER A 254 3.09 21.54 -15.42
N PRO A 255 2.71 20.77 -16.46
CA PRO A 255 2.47 19.34 -16.31
C PRO A 255 3.75 18.59 -15.89
N ALA A 256 4.90 19.02 -16.41
CA ALA A 256 6.19 18.41 -16.09
C ALA A 256 6.53 18.50 -14.60
N ALA A 257 6.35 19.68 -14.00
CA ALA A 257 6.61 19.87 -12.57
C ALA A 257 5.64 19.06 -11.72
N VAL A 258 4.36 19.06 -12.07
CA VAL A 258 3.32 18.31 -11.36
C VAL A 258 3.57 16.81 -11.43
N THR A 259 3.95 16.26 -12.58
CA THR A 259 4.31 14.84 -12.73
C THR A 259 5.46 14.44 -11.81
N MET A 260 6.53 15.24 -11.77
CA MET A 260 7.69 14.95 -10.90
C MET A 260 7.33 15.02 -9.42
N VAL A 261 6.54 16.02 -9.00
CA VAL A 261 6.12 16.19 -7.61
C VAL A 261 5.14 15.10 -7.19
N ALA A 262 4.16 14.76 -8.02
CA ALA A 262 3.20 13.70 -7.74
C ALA A 262 3.90 12.34 -7.57
N MET A 263 4.89 12.05 -8.43
CA MET A 263 5.70 10.84 -8.31
C MET A 263 6.57 10.85 -7.05
N ALA A 264 7.20 11.97 -6.69
CA ALA A 264 7.98 12.07 -5.45
C ALA A 264 7.09 11.84 -4.21
N ILE A 265 5.88 12.40 -4.16
CA ILE A 265 4.93 12.17 -3.07
C ILE A 265 4.47 10.71 -3.05
N SER A 266 4.21 10.12 -4.22
CA SER A 266 3.89 8.69 -4.35
C SER A 266 4.98 7.81 -3.72
N GLY A 267 6.24 8.05 -4.08
CA GLY A 267 7.39 7.33 -3.50
C GLY A 267 7.57 7.57 -2.00
N ALA A 268 7.33 8.79 -1.52
CA ALA A 268 7.37 9.09 -0.08
C ALA A 268 6.36 8.28 0.71
N LEU A 269 5.13 8.15 0.19
CA LEU A 269 4.07 7.34 0.78
C LEU A 269 4.39 5.85 0.72
N ALA A 270 4.97 5.36 -0.38
CA ALA A 270 5.46 3.99 -0.48
C ALA A 270 6.55 3.70 0.56
N GLY A 271 7.34 4.70 0.96
CA GLY A 271 8.30 4.57 2.06
C GLY A 271 7.67 4.25 3.42
N GLY A 272 6.38 4.56 3.62
CA GLY A 272 5.64 4.15 4.81
C GLY A 272 5.50 2.63 4.96
N LEU A 273 5.53 1.88 3.86
CA LEU A 273 5.64 0.40 3.90
C LEU A 273 6.93 -0.04 4.57
N ALA A 274 8.06 0.54 4.17
CA ALA A 274 9.36 0.23 4.77
C ALA A 274 9.45 0.64 6.23
N VAL A 275 8.77 1.72 6.63
CA VAL A 275 8.65 2.13 8.02
C VAL A 275 7.92 1.07 8.85
N ASN A 276 6.79 0.54 8.38
CA ASN A 276 6.06 -0.49 9.13
C ASN A 276 6.83 -1.82 9.22
N GLU A 277 7.39 -2.29 8.12
CA GLU A 277 8.10 -3.58 8.07
C GLU A 277 9.49 -3.52 8.74
N ALA A 278 10.36 -2.61 8.29
CA ALA A 278 11.76 -2.59 8.73
C ALA A 278 11.93 -1.94 10.11
N LEU A 279 11.30 -0.78 10.37
CA LEU A 279 11.42 -0.11 11.67
C LEU A 279 10.44 -0.68 12.70
N GLY A 280 9.28 -1.15 12.27
CA GLY A 280 8.20 -1.58 13.16
C GLY A 280 8.27 -3.02 13.66
N VAL A 281 8.74 -3.97 12.83
CA VAL A 281 8.69 -5.40 13.18
C VAL A 281 10.05 -6.06 13.07
N GLN A 282 10.73 -5.91 11.94
CA GLN A 282 11.97 -6.63 11.72
C GLN A 282 13.12 -6.04 12.53
N HIS A 283 13.08 -4.73 12.77
CA HIS A 283 14.12 -3.94 13.45
C HIS A 283 15.49 -4.06 12.77
N ARG A 284 15.48 -4.46 11.50
CA ARG A 284 16.61 -4.54 10.59
C ARG A 284 16.05 -4.57 9.17
N LEU A 285 16.90 -4.30 8.19
CA LEU A 285 16.54 -4.45 6.79
C LEU A 285 16.94 -5.84 6.32
N VAL A 286 15.96 -6.59 5.80
CA VAL A 286 16.16 -7.91 5.18
C VAL A 286 15.74 -7.87 3.71
N LEU A 287 16.07 -8.93 2.97
CA LEU A 287 15.56 -9.14 1.62
C LEU A 287 14.05 -9.41 1.60
N ASP A 288 13.41 -9.04 0.50
CA ASP A 288 12.00 -9.34 0.20
C ASP A 288 10.96 -8.88 1.24
N PHE A 289 11.32 -7.91 2.11
CA PHE A 289 10.42 -7.37 3.13
C PHE A 289 9.17 -6.69 2.55
N THR A 290 9.22 -6.23 1.30
CA THR A 290 8.09 -5.62 0.60
C THR A 290 7.01 -6.64 0.23
N ALA A 291 7.37 -7.92 0.11
CA ALA A 291 6.47 -9.08 0.03
C ALA A 291 5.26 -8.95 -0.92
N GLY A 292 5.37 -8.16 -1.99
CA GLY A 292 4.27 -7.93 -2.94
C GLY A 292 3.21 -6.90 -2.47
N TYR A 293 3.36 -6.30 -1.29
CA TYR A 293 2.44 -5.28 -0.77
C TYR A 293 2.33 -4.05 -1.70
N GLY A 294 3.40 -3.74 -2.43
CA GLY A 294 3.40 -2.65 -3.41
C GLY A 294 2.44 -2.91 -4.57
N PHE A 295 2.35 -4.17 -5.03
CA PHE A 295 1.42 -4.56 -6.09
C PHE A 295 -0.03 -4.63 -5.59
N VAL A 296 -0.24 -5.15 -4.39
CA VAL A 296 -1.58 -5.15 -3.77
C VAL A 296 -2.09 -3.72 -3.56
N GLY A 297 -1.20 -2.77 -3.26
CA GLY A 297 -1.53 -1.35 -3.18
C GLY A 297 -2.21 -0.79 -4.45
N ILE A 298 -1.88 -1.30 -5.64
CA ILE A 298 -2.51 -0.89 -6.89
C ILE A 298 -4.00 -1.24 -6.87
N ALA A 299 -4.32 -2.45 -6.44
CA ALA A 299 -5.70 -2.89 -6.31
C ALA A 299 -6.48 -2.09 -5.26
N VAL A 300 -5.85 -1.85 -4.11
CA VAL A 300 -6.43 -1.05 -3.03
C VAL A 300 -6.76 0.36 -3.53
N ALA A 301 -5.86 0.98 -4.31
CA ALA A 301 -6.09 2.28 -4.91
C ALA A 301 -7.23 2.29 -5.94
N LEU A 302 -7.29 1.27 -6.80
CA LEU A 302 -8.33 1.12 -7.81
C LEU A 302 -9.71 0.88 -7.18
N MET A 303 -9.81 -0.04 -6.23
CA MET A 303 -11.03 -0.33 -5.48
C MET A 303 -11.47 0.88 -4.64
N GLY A 304 -10.52 1.58 -4.03
CA GLY A 304 -10.75 2.84 -3.31
C GLY A 304 -11.05 4.04 -4.22
N ARG A 305 -11.04 3.86 -5.55
CA ARG A 305 -11.31 4.88 -6.57
C ARG A 305 -10.43 6.14 -6.43
N GLY A 306 -9.22 5.97 -5.89
CA GLY A 306 -8.29 7.07 -5.59
C GLY A 306 -8.71 7.99 -4.43
N HIS A 307 -9.84 7.75 -3.75
CA HIS A 307 -10.23 8.54 -2.59
C HIS A 307 -9.63 7.96 -1.30
N PRO A 308 -8.99 8.75 -0.41
CA PRO A 308 -8.32 8.22 0.79
C PRO A 308 -9.23 7.36 1.68
N VAL A 309 -10.47 7.77 1.91
CA VAL A 309 -11.42 6.93 2.68
C VAL A 309 -11.68 5.59 2.01
N GLY A 310 -11.80 5.56 0.68
CA GLY A 310 -11.97 4.32 -0.09
C GLY A 310 -10.71 3.44 -0.01
N VAL A 311 -9.52 4.04 -0.08
CA VAL A 311 -8.23 3.36 0.13
C VAL A 311 -8.15 2.74 1.53
N GLY A 312 -8.58 3.45 2.57
CA GLY A 312 -8.59 2.92 3.94
C GLY A 312 -9.51 1.72 4.11
N LEU A 313 -10.73 1.78 3.55
CA LEU A 313 -11.68 0.67 3.61
C LEU A 313 -11.23 -0.54 2.78
N ALA A 314 -10.70 -0.30 1.58
CA ALA A 314 -10.14 -1.34 0.74
C ALA A 314 -8.90 -1.98 1.40
N ALA A 315 -8.01 -1.19 1.99
CA ALA A 315 -6.84 -1.69 2.71
C ALA A 315 -7.24 -2.59 3.88
N LEU A 316 -8.31 -2.24 4.61
CA LEU A 316 -8.84 -3.07 5.69
C LEU A 316 -9.39 -4.40 5.16
N LEU A 317 -10.14 -4.38 4.05
CA LEU A 317 -10.61 -5.60 3.39
C LEU A 317 -9.43 -6.50 2.99
N PHE A 318 -8.41 -5.94 2.34
CA PHE A 318 -7.20 -6.69 1.97
C PHE A 318 -6.41 -7.18 3.19
N GLY A 319 -6.38 -6.42 4.30
CA GLY A 319 -5.80 -6.86 5.56
C GLY A 319 -6.51 -8.09 6.13
N VAL A 320 -7.85 -8.09 6.13
CA VAL A 320 -8.68 -9.23 6.56
C VAL A 320 -8.41 -10.46 5.70
N LEU A 321 -8.33 -10.27 4.37
CA LEU A 321 -8.08 -11.37 3.44
C LEU A 321 -6.66 -11.93 3.57
N TYR A 322 -5.67 -11.07 3.81
CA TYR A 322 -4.27 -11.49 3.94
C TYR A 322 -4.06 -12.26 5.24
N GLN A 323 -4.51 -11.72 6.38
CA GLN A 323 -4.41 -12.41 7.67
C GLN A 323 -5.29 -13.66 7.72
N GLY A 324 -6.56 -13.54 7.32
CA GLY A 324 -7.50 -14.66 7.33
C GLY A 324 -7.08 -15.77 6.35
N GLY A 325 -6.49 -15.41 5.22
CA GLY A 325 -5.94 -16.38 4.27
C GLY A 325 -4.69 -17.09 4.80
N ALA A 326 -3.84 -16.39 5.58
CA ALA A 326 -2.71 -17.01 6.27
C ALA A 326 -3.18 -18.05 7.30
N GLU A 327 -4.22 -17.73 8.08
CA GLU A 327 -4.84 -18.66 9.04
C GLU A 327 -5.49 -19.86 8.31
N LEU A 328 -6.24 -19.58 7.25
CA LEU A 328 -6.89 -20.61 6.45
C LEU A 328 -5.89 -21.60 5.85
N SER A 329 -4.73 -21.11 5.38
CA SER A 329 -3.67 -21.97 4.83
C SER A 329 -2.98 -22.81 5.90
N PHE A 330 -3.00 -22.35 7.16
CA PHE A 330 -2.46 -23.08 8.29
C PHE A 330 -3.39 -24.22 8.71
N ASP A 331 -4.69 -23.94 8.84
CA ASP A 331 -5.71 -24.94 9.23
C ASP A 331 -6.02 -25.94 8.11
N LYS A 332 -5.98 -25.50 6.86
CA LYS A 332 -6.24 -26.33 5.67
C LYS A 332 -5.04 -26.29 4.73
N PRO A 333 -4.06 -27.20 4.89
CA PRO A 333 -2.85 -27.25 4.05
C PRO A 333 -3.13 -27.48 2.56
N THR A 334 -4.32 -27.99 2.21
CA THR A 334 -4.84 -28.10 0.84
C THR A 334 -5.03 -26.73 0.17
N ILE A 335 -5.26 -25.68 0.95
CA ILE A 335 -5.33 -24.30 0.50
C ILE A 335 -3.95 -23.66 0.71
N THR A 336 -3.19 -23.51 -0.37
CA THR A 336 -1.87 -22.90 -0.28
C THR A 336 -1.95 -21.37 -0.19
N ARG A 337 -0.88 -20.72 0.29
CA ARG A 337 -0.77 -19.25 0.25
C ARG A 337 -0.89 -18.69 -1.17
N ASP A 338 -0.41 -19.43 -2.18
CA ASP A 338 -0.57 -19.04 -3.59
C ASP A 338 -2.04 -18.97 -3.99
N MET A 339 -2.89 -19.88 -3.47
CA MET A 339 -4.33 -19.81 -3.69
C MET A 339 -4.96 -18.59 -3.05
N VAL A 340 -4.51 -18.17 -1.86
CA VAL A 340 -4.95 -16.92 -1.22
C VAL A 340 -4.59 -15.72 -2.10
N VAL A 341 -3.39 -15.70 -2.69
CA VAL A 341 -2.97 -14.66 -3.65
C VAL A 341 -3.85 -14.69 -4.92
N VAL A 342 -4.19 -15.87 -5.44
CA VAL A 342 -5.11 -16.01 -6.58
C VAL A 342 -6.51 -15.50 -6.25
N ILE A 343 -7.05 -15.82 -5.07
CA ILE A 343 -8.34 -15.30 -4.57
C ILE A 343 -8.28 -13.76 -4.47
N GLY A 344 -7.17 -13.23 -3.95
CA GLY A 344 -6.88 -11.79 -3.98
C GLY A 344 -6.92 -11.25 -5.42
N GLY A 345 -6.25 -11.88 -6.37
CA GLY A 345 -6.27 -11.51 -7.78
C GLY A 345 -7.67 -11.50 -8.41
N VAL A 346 -8.51 -12.48 -8.08
CA VAL A 346 -9.92 -12.52 -8.50
C VAL A 346 -10.69 -11.33 -7.92
N LEU A 347 -10.50 -11.01 -6.64
CA LEU A 347 -11.10 -9.82 -6.03
C LEU A 347 -10.68 -8.52 -6.73
N ILE A 348 -9.43 -8.41 -7.14
CA ILE A 348 -8.90 -7.27 -7.89
C ILE A 348 -9.59 -7.16 -9.25
N LEU A 349 -9.70 -8.28 -9.98
CA LEU A 349 -10.34 -8.32 -11.28
C LEU A 349 -11.81 -7.90 -11.19
N PHE A 350 -12.53 -8.40 -10.19
CA PHE A 350 -13.96 -8.14 -10.02
C PHE A 350 -14.25 -6.74 -9.48
N ALA A 351 -13.48 -6.25 -8.50
CA ALA A 351 -13.69 -4.94 -7.91
C ALA A 351 -13.12 -3.79 -8.74
N GLY A 352 -12.03 -4.02 -9.47
CA GLY A 352 -11.36 -3.00 -10.29
C GLY A 352 -11.77 -3.05 -11.76
N ALA A 353 -11.52 -4.17 -12.45
CA ALA A 353 -11.68 -4.27 -13.89
C ALA A 353 -13.15 -4.47 -14.34
N LEU A 354 -13.95 -5.15 -13.53
CA LEU A 354 -15.36 -5.41 -13.82
C LEU A 354 -16.32 -4.35 -13.24
N ASP A 355 -15.83 -3.27 -12.62
CA ASP A 355 -16.66 -2.17 -12.10
C ASP A 355 -17.62 -1.63 -13.18
N GLY A 356 -17.13 -1.47 -14.42
CA GLY A 356 -17.95 -1.04 -15.55
C GLY A 356 -19.06 -2.04 -15.94
N LEU A 357 -18.84 -3.34 -15.75
CA LEU A 357 -19.85 -4.38 -15.97
C LEU A 357 -20.89 -4.35 -14.85
N PHE A 358 -20.46 -4.28 -13.59
CA PHE A 358 -21.37 -4.26 -12.45
C PHE A 358 -22.22 -2.99 -12.41
N ARG A 359 -21.68 -1.84 -12.82
CA ARG A 359 -22.48 -0.62 -13.03
C ARG A 359 -23.61 -0.82 -14.03
N LYS A 360 -23.33 -1.49 -15.16
CA LYS A 360 -24.35 -1.84 -16.18
C LYS A 360 -25.41 -2.75 -15.59
N LEU A 361 -25.01 -3.81 -14.90
CA LEU A 361 -25.92 -4.78 -14.28
C LEU A 361 -26.80 -4.14 -13.21
N VAL A 362 -26.22 -3.30 -12.34
CA VAL A 362 -26.97 -2.55 -11.32
C VAL A 362 -27.93 -1.54 -11.95
N ALA A 363 -27.51 -0.85 -13.02
CA ALA A 363 -28.39 0.09 -13.72
C ALA A 363 -29.57 -0.62 -14.41
N LEU A 364 -29.33 -1.79 -15.02
CA LEU A 364 -30.38 -2.66 -15.57
C LEU A 364 -31.34 -3.13 -14.48
N ALA A 365 -30.83 -3.59 -13.33
CA ALA A 365 -31.66 -4.04 -12.21
C ALA A 365 -32.50 -2.93 -11.58
N LEU A 366 -32.00 -1.68 -11.59
CA LEU A 366 -32.74 -0.50 -11.12
C LEU A 366 -33.71 0.07 -12.16
N GLY A 367 -33.92 -0.60 -13.30
CA GLY A 367 -34.81 -0.15 -14.37
C GLY A 367 -34.35 1.12 -15.09
N ARG A 368 -33.05 1.47 -14.97
CA ARG A 368 -32.42 2.65 -15.58
C ARG A 368 -31.52 2.31 -16.77
N GLY A 369 -31.51 1.06 -17.21
CA GLY A 369 -30.84 0.61 -18.43
C GLY A 369 -31.63 0.96 -19.69
N GLY A 370 -31.70 2.23 -20.06
CA GLY A 370 -32.13 2.63 -21.41
C GLY A 370 -31.01 2.39 -22.43
N PRO A 371 -31.32 2.03 -23.69
CA PRO A 371 -30.32 1.80 -24.73
C PRO A 371 -29.66 3.13 -25.12
N GLY A 372 -28.32 3.17 -25.06
CA GLY A 372 -27.49 4.27 -25.53
C GLY A 372 -26.29 3.75 -26.30
#